data_AF-R5AI83-F1
#
_entry.id   AF-R5AI83-F1
#
_cell.length_a   1.000
_cell.length_b   1.000
_cell.length_c   1.000
_cell.angle_alpha   90.00
_cell.angle_beta   90.00
_cell.angle_gamma   90.00
#
_symmetry.space_group_name_H-M   'P 1'
#
loop_
_entity.id
_entity.type
_entity.pdbx_description
1 polymer ?
#
loop_
_entity_poly.entity_id
_entity_poly.type
_entity_poly.pdbx_seq_one_letter_code
_entity_poly.pdbx_strand_id
1 'polypeptide(L)'
;MLFGFLAVIVFCIIGNLIAGKFQLSFADQPVAHTDGLWNFLGMALVGWGSVLLGGCPLRQLILAGEGNSDSAVTVTGYIVGAAICHNFGLASSAKGPTVNGMIMVVVGFVVLAVIGLTNRERN
;
A
#
# COMPACT_ATOMS: atom_id res chain seq x y z
N MET A 1 7.80 -0.35 -16.20
CA MET A 1 6.80 -0.58 -15.16
C MET A 1 6.00 -1.87 -15.41
N LEU A 2 5.31 -2.04 -16.55
CA LEU A 2 4.49 -3.23 -16.84
C LEU A 2 5.27 -4.56 -16.74
N PHE A 3 6.45 -4.66 -17.37
CA PHE A 3 7.27 -5.87 -17.30
C PHE A 3 7.75 -6.21 -15.87
N GLY A 4 8.03 -5.19 -15.04
CA GLY A 4 8.39 -5.40 -13.64
C GLY A 4 7.23 -6.00 -12.83
N PHE A 5 6.01 -5.52 -13.07
CA PHE A 5 4.82 -6.07 -12.43
C PHE A 5 4.54 -7.52 -12.87
N LEU A 6 4.65 -7.80 -14.17
CA LEU A 6 4.55 -9.17 -14.70
C LEU A 6 5.61 -10.08 -14.10
N ALA A 7 6.85 -9.61 -13.97
CA ALA A 7 7.93 -10.38 -13.34
C ALA A 7 7.59 -10.72 -11.88
N VAL A 8 7.11 -9.75 -11.08
CA VAL A 8 6.69 -10.02 -9.69
C VAL A 8 5.64 -11.12 -9.62
N ILE A 9 4.60 -11.06 -10.47
CA ILE A 9 3.56 -12.09 -10.50
C ILE A 9 4.15 -13.47 -10.86
N VAL A 10 4.92 -13.55 -11.95
CA VAL A 10 5.48 -14.83 -12.44
C VAL A 10 6.42 -15.44 -11.40
N PHE A 11 7.34 -14.66 -10.84
CA PHE A 11 8.30 -15.17 -9.85
C PHE A 11 7.63 -15.51 -8.52
N CYS A 12 6.61 -14.76 -8.06
CA CYS A 12 5.84 -15.14 -6.88
C CYS A 12 5.07 -16.45 -7.09
N ILE A 13 4.51 -16.70 -8.28
CA ILE A 13 3.85 -17.98 -8.60
C ILE A 13 4.86 -19.13 -8.58
N ILE A 14 5.97 -18.99 -9.30
CA ILE A 14 7.03 -20.02 -9.35
C ILE A 14 7.58 -20.30 -7.95
N GLY A 15 7.88 -19.25 -7.18
CA GLY A 15 8.38 -19.38 -5.81
C GLY A 15 7.41 -20.11 -4.89
N ASN A 16 6.12 -19.80 -4.95
CA ASN A 16 5.09 -20.50 -4.17
C ASN A 16 4.93 -21.97 -4.60
N LEU A 17 5.05 -22.28 -5.90
CA LEU A 17 5.02 -23.65 -6.39
C LEU A 17 6.21 -24.46 -5.88
N ILE A 18 7.43 -23.91 -5.95
CA ILE A 18 8.65 -24.55 -5.43
C ILE A 18 8.54 -24.75 -3.91
N ALA A 19 8.00 -23.77 -3.18
CA ALA A 19 7.83 -23.85 -1.74
C ALA A 19 6.65 -24.75 -1.29
N GLY A 20 5.86 -25.29 -2.23
CA GLY A 20 4.66 -26.07 -1.92
C GLY A 20 3.55 -25.27 -1.23
N LYS A 21 3.56 -23.93 -1.36
CA LYS A 21 2.60 -23.00 -0.74
C LYS A 21 1.64 -22.34 -1.73
N PHE A 22 1.62 -22.81 -2.98
CA PHE A 22 0.74 -22.25 -3.99
C PHE A 22 -0.73 -22.59 -3.69
N GLN A 23 -1.51 -21.56 -3.38
CA GLN A 23 -2.95 -21.66 -3.22
C GLN A 23 -3.61 -20.59 -4.10
N LEU A 24 -4.36 -21.00 -5.12
CA LEU A 24 -5.09 -20.09 -5.98
C LEU A 24 -6.45 -19.78 -5.34
N SER A 25 -6.48 -18.81 -4.43
CA SER A 25 -7.68 -18.40 -3.69
C SER A 25 -7.62 -16.93 -3.31
N PHE A 26 -8.78 -16.28 -3.24
CA PHE A 26 -8.94 -14.95 -2.64
C PHE A 26 -9.23 -15.01 -1.14
N ALA A 27 -9.71 -16.15 -0.65
CA ALA A 27 -9.94 -16.43 0.76
C ALA A 27 -8.79 -17.25 1.36
N ASP A 28 -8.65 -17.21 2.68
CA ASP A 28 -7.67 -18.01 3.44
C ASP A 28 -6.20 -17.80 3.04
N GLN A 29 -5.91 -16.66 2.41
CA GLN A 29 -4.53 -16.22 2.17
C GLN A 29 -3.98 -15.55 3.44
N PRO A 30 -2.68 -15.70 3.74
CA PRO A 30 -2.07 -15.02 4.88
C PRO A 30 -2.33 -13.51 4.84
N VAL A 31 -2.79 -12.95 5.97
CA VAL A 31 -3.07 -11.51 6.17
C VAL A 31 -4.26 -10.96 5.36
N ALA A 32 -4.71 -11.64 4.30
CA ALA A 32 -5.79 -11.17 3.46
C ALA A 32 -7.17 -11.34 4.12
N HIS A 33 -8.04 -10.37 3.88
CA HIS A 33 -9.47 -10.48 4.14
C HIS A 33 -10.27 -10.38 2.85
N THR A 34 -11.48 -10.92 2.87
CA THR A 34 -12.37 -10.97 1.70
C THR A 34 -13.34 -9.78 1.60
N ASP A 35 -13.25 -8.81 2.53
CA ASP A 35 -14.01 -7.56 2.42
C ASP A 35 -13.53 -6.73 1.23
N GLY A 36 -14.22 -6.90 0.10
CA GLY A 36 -13.83 -6.31 -1.18
C GLY A 36 -13.92 -4.80 -1.21
N LEU A 37 -14.88 -4.20 -0.48
CA LEU A 37 -15.07 -2.75 -0.45
C LEU A 37 -13.87 -2.08 0.24
N TRP A 38 -13.54 -2.53 1.45
CA TRP A 38 -12.45 -1.93 2.21
C TRP A 38 -11.07 -2.29 1.65
N ASN A 39 -10.92 -3.45 1.02
CA ASN A 39 -9.72 -3.78 0.27
C ASN A 39 -9.53 -2.83 -0.93
N PHE A 40 -10.59 -2.60 -1.72
CA PHE A 40 -10.54 -1.68 -2.85
C PHE A 40 -10.25 -0.25 -2.40
N LEU A 41 -10.97 0.26 -1.40
CA LEU A 41 -10.79 1.62 -0.90
C LEU A 41 -9.40 1.83 -0.28
N GLY A 42 -8.90 0.84 0.47
CA GLY A 42 -7.54 0.88 1.02
C GLY A 42 -6.49 0.94 -0.09
N MET A 43 -6.60 0.09 -1.11
CA MET A 43 -5.65 0.10 -2.23
C MET A 43 -5.80 1.33 -3.13
N ALA A 44 -7.00 1.88 -3.29
CA ALA A 44 -7.23 3.14 -3.97
C ALA A 44 -6.55 4.31 -3.23
N LEU A 45 -6.62 4.34 -1.89
CA LEU A 45 -5.92 5.32 -1.06
C LEU A 45 -4.40 5.22 -1.23
N VAL A 46 -3.85 3.99 -1.18
CA VAL A 46 -2.42 3.74 -1.44
C VAL A 46 -2.02 4.18 -2.84
N GLY A 47 -2.85 3.90 -3.84
CA GLY A 47 -2.65 4.32 -5.23
C GLY A 47 -2.60 5.84 -5.38
N TRP A 48 -3.57 6.56 -4.81
CA TRP A 48 -3.59 8.02 -4.85
C TRP A 48 -2.39 8.63 -4.12
N GLY A 49 -2.07 8.14 -2.92
CA GLY A 49 -0.86 8.59 -2.21
C GLY A 49 0.41 8.37 -3.03
N SER A 50 0.53 7.22 -3.70
CA SER A 50 1.66 6.90 -4.58
C SER A 50 1.76 7.84 -5.79
N VAL A 51 0.63 8.30 -6.34
CA VAL A 51 0.61 9.28 -7.43
C VAL A 51 1.16 10.62 -6.94
N LEU A 52 0.72 11.09 -5.76
CA LEU A 52 1.20 12.35 -5.18
C LEU A 52 2.69 12.31 -4.80
N LEU A 53 3.19 11.15 -4.36
CA LEU A 53 4.61 10.93 -4.04
C LEU A 53 5.48 10.68 -5.27
N GLY A 54 4.90 10.56 -6.47
CA GLY A 54 5.65 10.26 -7.71
C GLY A 54 6.14 8.81 -7.84
N GLY A 55 5.61 7.87 -7.05
CA GLY A 55 5.99 6.45 -7.13
C GLY A 55 5.35 5.57 -6.07
N CYS A 56 5.25 4.27 -6.38
CA CYS A 56 4.80 3.25 -5.43
C CYS A 56 5.85 2.97 -4.34
N PRO A 57 5.47 2.31 -3.22
CA PRO A 57 6.39 2.04 -2.12
C PRO A 57 7.69 1.33 -2.53
N LEU A 58 7.60 0.34 -3.44
CA LEU A 58 8.79 -0.36 -3.94
C LEU A 58 9.71 0.56 -4.74
N ARG A 59 9.17 1.46 -5.57
CA ARG A 59 9.97 2.42 -6.32
C ARG A 59 10.68 3.40 -5.39
N GLN A 60 9.99 3.91 -4.38
CA GLN A 60 10.58 4.81 -3.38
C GLN A 60 11.73 4.12 -2.64
N LEU A 61 11.59 2.83 -2.32
CA LEU A 61 12.67 2.05 -1.71
C LEU A 61 13.89 1.91 -2.63
N ILE A 62 13.68 1.62 -3.92
CA ILE A 62 14.78 1.54 -4.90
C ILE A 62 15.47 2.90 -5.03
N LEU A 63 14.71 3.98 -5.22
CA LEU A 63 15.26 5.34 -5.36
C LEU A 63 16.02 5.78 -4.10
N ALA A 64 15.53 5.44 -2.90
CA ALA A 64 16.25 5.68 -1.66
C ALA A 64 17.60 4.95 -1.64
N GLY A 65 17.65 3.70 -2.12
CA GLY A 65 18.89 2.93 -2.27
C GLY A 65 19.86 3.49 -3.32
N GLU A 66 19.34 4.20 -4.33
CA GLU A 66 20.13 4.92 -5.33
C GLU A 66 20.62 6.30 -4.84
N GLY A 67 20.30 6.69 -3.59
CA GLY A 67 20.74 7.94 -2.97
C GLY A 67 19.76 9.11 -3.08
N ASN A 68 18.51 8.88 -3.49
CA ASN A 68 17.48 9.91 -3.50
C ASN A 68 16.99 10.20 -2.06
N SER A 69 17.30 11.39 -1.55
CA SER A 69 16.96 11.79 -0.17
C SER A 69 15.45 11.99 0.04
N ASP A 70 14.70 12.50 -0.94
CA ASP A 70 13.24 12.66 -0.85
C ASP A 70 12.54 11.29 -0.74
N SER A 71 13.04 10.32 -1.48
CA SER A 71 12.57 8.93 -1.43
C SER A 71 12.92 8.29 -0.08
N ALA A 72 14.09 8.58 0.48
CA ALA A 72 14.47 8.10 1.81
C ALA A 72 13.53 8.64 2.90
N VAL A 73 13.20 9.93 2.88
CA VAL A 73 12.20 10.53 3.79
C VAL A 73 10.84 9.86 3.61
N THR A 74 10.44 9.60 2.37
CA THR A 74 9.17 8.90 2.06
C THR A 74 9.15 7.50 2.67
N VAL A 75 10.24 6.73 2.55
CA VAL A 75 10.37 5.39 3.13
C VAL A 75 10.32 5.44 4.66
N THR A 76 10.96 6.43 5.29
CA THR A 76 10.82 6.65 6.74
C THR A 76 9.36 6.90 7.11
N GLY A 77 8.64 7.70 6.33
CA GLY A 77 7.20 7.91 6.48
C GLY A 77 6.39 6.61 6.42
N TYR A 78 6.70 5.70 5.49
CA TYR A 78 6.06 4.39 5.42
C TYR A 78 6.29 3.54 6.67
N ILE A 79 7.52 3.53 7.20
CA ILE A 79 7.87 2.76 8.41
C ILE A 79 7.13 3.32 9.62
N VAL A 80 7.15 4.64 9.82
CA VAL A 80 6.45 5.31 10.92
C VAL A 80 4.93 5.08 10.80
N GLY A 81 4.38 5.22 9.59
CA GLY A 81 2.96 4.95 9.33
C GLY A 81 2.58 3.50 9.65
N ALA A 82 3.40 2.52 9.24
CA ALA A 82 3.18 1.12 9.56
C ALA A 82 3.23 0.88 11.08
N ALA A 83 4.19 1.48 11.78
CA ALA A 83 4.27 1.39 13.24
C ALA A 83 3.02 1.96 13.92
N ILE A 84 2.50 3.10 13.45
CA ILE A 84 1.23 3.66 13.95
C ILE A 84 0.08 2.68 13.68
N CYS A 85 -0.06 2.18 12.45
CA CYS A 85 -1.15 1.28 12.09
C CYS A 85 -1.20 0.01 12.95
N HIS A 86 -0.04 -0.58 13.22
CA HIS A 86 0.07 -1.82 14.02
C HIS A 86 -0.08 -1.57 15.53
N ASN A 87 0.33 -0.41 16.06
CA ASN A 87 0.25 -0.13 17.50
C ASN A 87 -1.10 0.43 17.95
N PHE A 88 -1.84 1.12 17.07
CA PHE A 88 -3.13 1.73 17.40
C PHE A 88 -4.34 0.92 16.88
N GLY A 89 -4.14 -0.34 16.47
CA GLY A 89 -5.22 -1.23 16.04
C GLY A 89 -5.91 -0.78 14.74
N LEU A 90 -5.19 -0.10 13.86
CA LEU A 90 -5.71 0.37 12.57
C LEU A 90 -5.50 -0.67 11.45
N ALA A 91 -4.50 -1.53 11.61
CA ALA A 91 -4.15 -2.55 10.63
C ALA A 91 -5.25 -3.63 10.52
N SER A 92 -5.68 -3.91 9.29
CA SER A 92 -6.53 -5.06 8.98
C SER A 92 -5.81 -6.38 9.24
N SER A 93 -6.58 -7.45 9.38
CA SER A 93 -6.07 -8.82 9.46
C SER A 93 -6.95 -9.78 8.65
N ALA A 94 -6.68 -11.08 8.71
CA ALA A 94 -7.55 -12.10 8.12
C ALA A 94 -8.99 -12.07 8.67
N LYS A 95 -9.21 -11.45 9.84
CA LYS A 95 -10.55 -11.24 10.42
C LYS A 95 -11.33 -10.10 9.76
N GLY A 96 -10.70 -9.33 8.86
CA GLY A 96 -11.27 -8.16 8.24
C GLY A 96 -10.62 -6.83 8.66
N PRO A 97 -11.10 -5.73 8.07
CA PRO A 97 -10.75 -4.37 8.47
C PRO A 97 -11.28 -4.02 9.87
N THR A 98 -10.50 -3.26 10.65
CA THR A 98 -10.96 -2.73 11.93
C THR A 98 -11.82 -1.48 11.72
N VAL A 99 -12.75 -1.20 12.63
CA VAL A 99 -13.58 0.02 12.56
C VAL A 99 -12.70 1.28 12.52
N ASN A 100 -11.63 1.32 13.32
CA ASN A 100 -10.69 2.44 13.31
C ASN A 100 -9.93 2.52 11.97
N GLY A 101 -9.55 1.38 11.39
CA GLY A 101 -8.93 1.33 10.06
C GLY A 101 -9.84 1.87 8.97
N MET A 102 -11.13 1.51 9.00
CA MET A 102 -12.15 2.04 8.08
C MET A 102 -12.26 3.57 8.19
N ILE A 103 -12.32 4.11 9.41
CA ILE A 103 -12.35 5.56 9.65
C ILE A 103 -11.08 6.21 9.09
N MET A 104 -9.92 5.62 9.34
CA MET A 104 -8.64 6.15 8.87
C MET A 104 -8.49 6.12 7.35
N VAL A 105 -9.11 5.17 6.64
CA VAL A 105 -9.17 5.19 5.17
C VAL A 105 -9.91 6.45 4.69
N VAL A 106 -11.07 6.75 5.29
CA VAL A 106 -11.85 7.95 4.94
C VAL A 106 -11.08 9.23 5.26
N VAL A 107 -10.46 9.30 6.45
CA VAL A 107 -9.60 10.44 6.83
C VAL A 107 -8.44 10.58 5.85
N GLY A 108 -7.82 9.48 5.43
CA GLY A 108 -6.75 9.47 4.43
C GLY A 108 -7.19 10.11 3.11
N PHE A 109 -8.36 9.75 2.59
CA PHE A 109 -8.88 10.38 1.36
C PHE A 109 -9.10 11.89 1.53
N VAL A 110 -9.63 12.33 2.67
CA VAL A 110 -9.79 13.76 2.97
C VAL A 110 -8.43 14.47 2.98
N VAL A 111 -7.43 13.89 3.65
CA VAL A 111 -6.07 14.46 3.72
C VAL A 111 -5.44 14.55 2.33
N LEU A 112 -5.49 13.48 1.52
CA LEU A 112 -4.93 13.51 0.17
C LEU A 112 -5.68 14.48 -0.75
N ALA A 113 -7.00 14.59 -0.63
CA ALA A 113 -7.79 15.56 -1.37
C ALA A 113 -7.41 16.99 -1.00
N VAL A 114 -7.25 17.29 0.30
CA VAL A 114 -6.78 18.61 0.76
C VAL A 114 -5.40 18.90 0.18
N ILE A 115 -4.43 17.99 0.34
CA ILE A 115 -3.07 18.16 -0.20
C ILE A 115 -3.11 18.41 -1.71
N GLY A 116 -3.87 17.60 -2.46
CA GLY A 116 -3.98 17.72 -3.90
C GLY A 116 -4.62 19.05 -4.34
N LEU A 117 -5.65 19.53 -3.63
CA LEU A 117 -6.32 20.78 -3.95
C LEU A 117 -5.50 22.02 -3.55
N THR A 118 -4.79 21.97 -2.43
CA THR A 118 -3.99 23.11 -1.94
C THR A 118 -2.69 23.30 -2.73
N ASN A 119 -2.14 22.23 -3.29
CA ASN A 119 -0.90 22.26 -4.07
C ASN A 119 -1.13 22.26 -5.59
N ARG A 120 -2.39 22.35 -6.03
CA ARG A 120 -2.70 22.46 -7.47
C ARG A 120 -2.31 23.85 -7.97
N GLU A 121 -1.71 23.90 -9.15
CA GLU A 121 -1.50 25.16 -9.87
C GLU A 121 -2.83 25.90 -10.03
N ARG A 122 -2.86 27.18 -9.64
CA ARG A 122 -3.96 28.08 -9.92
C ARG A 122 -3.61 28.85 -11.18
N ASN A 123 -4.39 28.63 -12.24
CA ASN A 123 -4.46 29.52 -13.38
C ASN A 123 -4.97 30.90 -12.96
#